data_AF-A0A918A867-F1
#
_entry.id   AF-A0A918A867-F1
#
_cell.length_a   1.000
_cell.length_b   1.000
_cell.length_c   1.000
_cell.angle_alpha   90.00
_cell.angle_beta   90.00
_cell.angle_gamma   90.00
#
_symmetry.space_group_name_H-M   'P 1'
#
loop_
_entity.id
_entity.type
_entity.pdbx_description
1 polymer ?
#
loop_
_entity_poly.entity_id
_entity_poly.type
_entity_poly.pdbx_seq_one_letter_code
_entity_poly.pdbx_strand_id
1 'polypeptide(L)'
;MQPPVRLTLVAALAWSRTTEITDALVDLFIGLVSKFNTRAERKIEKAIEAEAKKVHRKTEKLFSIAEASLRTPEGTVRQVVFPAVPGGEATLQALVAEAKADAKAYKARVRTVLTSSYSNYYRRMLPKLLAAIEFKCNNTAYRPLMDAVDLLQRYADIPNATRNYDASENVPIKGVVPDGWLEAVVDENGIIERASYELCVIVSLKDALRRREIYVAGARRWRNPEEDLPTDFEDNRDVHYEELRQPLDAGVFIATLQEAMRAAMAACGEAVRRNRSGGTKVKTLRGEARWHIPDLGKLQVPENLRALHTEVAARWGIIDLLDFLKESDFVTDFTDAFTTVATREATPREVIRKRLLLVLYALGTNVGIKRVADGGRHGETEAALRATRHLFVNRDNLRAAIATLVNATLKMRDPLWWGNGTACASDSKKFGSWSSNLMTEYSPGVAGLLRDVA
;
A
#
# COMPACT_ATOMS: atom_id res chain seq x y z
N MET A 1 37.40 -21.03 3.94
CA MET A 1 36.13 -21.67 3.53
C MET A 1 36.43 -22.62 2.38
N GLN A 2 35.99 -23.88 2.46
CA GLN A 2 36.25 -24.89 1.43
C GLN A 2 35.63 -24.46 0.08
N PRO A 3 36.27 -24.73 -1.08
CA PRO A 3 35.78 -24.28 -2.39
C PRO A 3 34.31 -24.67 -2.69
N PRO A 4 33.83 -25.88 -2.37
CA PRO A 4 32.43 -26.24 -2.57
C PRO A 4 31.47 -25.34 -1.79
N VAL A 5 31.75 -25.11 -0.50
CA VAL A 5 30.92 -24.26 0.37
C VAL A 5 30.86 -22.82 -0.14
N ARG A 6 31.99 -22.27 -0.61
CA ARG A 6 32.03 -20.93 -1.19
C ARG A 6 31.19 -20.84 -2.46
N LEU A 7 31.29 -21.82 -3.35
CA LEU A 7 30.50 -21.85 -4.60
C LEU A 7 29.01 -21.98 -4.30
N THR A 8 28.62 -22.83 -3.34
CA THR A 8 27.22 -22.95 -2.90
C THR A 8 26.68 -21.63 -2.35
N LEU A 9 27.45 -20.93 -1.52
CA LEU A 9 27.02 -19.64 -0.96
C LEU A 9 26.93 -18.53 -2.01
N VAL A 10 27.85 -18.49 -2.97
CA VAL A 10 27.77 -17.55 -4.10
C VAL A 10 26.57 -17.87 -4.98
N ALA A 11 26.29 -19.14 -5.27
CA ALA A 11 25.11 -19.55 -6.02
C ALA A 11 23.81 -19.18 -5.29
N ALA A 12 23.73 -19.43 -3.98
CA ALA A 12 22.58 -19.05 -3.16
C ALA A 12 22.39 -17.53 -3.11
N LEU A 13 23.47 -16.76 -2.98
CA LEU A 13 23.43 -15.30 -3.03
C LEU A 13 22.98 -14.81 -4.40
N ALA A 14 23.56 -15.32 -5.48
CA ALA A 14 23.20 -14.95 -6.85
C ALA A 14 21.72 -15.26 -7.13
N TRP A 15 21.25 -16.45 -6.73
CA TRP A 15 19.85 -16.83 -6.83
C TRP A 15 18.93 -15.86 -6.06
N SER A 16 19.23 -15.60 -4.78
CA SER A 16 18.45 -14.66 -3.96
C SER A 16 18.43 -13.26 -4.56
N ARG A 17 19.57 -12.77 -5.06
CA ARG A 17 19.68 -11.44 -5.67
C ARG A 17 18.95 -11.34 -6.99
N THR A 18 19.04 -12.36 -7.85
CA THR A 18 18.28 -12.39 -9.10
C THR A 18 16.79 -12.29 -8.80
N THR A 19 16.29 -13.08 -7.84
CA THR A 19 14.88 -13.05 -7.45
C THR A 19 14.43 -11.70 -6.87
N GLU A 20 15.24 -11.10 -6.00
CA GLU A 20 14.98 -9.76 -5.46
C GLU A 20 14.95 -8.68 -6.56
N ILE A 21 15.89 -8.76 -7.52
CA ILE A 21 15.96 -7.83 -8.65
C ILE A 21 14.73 -8.01 -9.55
N THR A 22 14.35 -9.25 -9.87
CA THR A 22 13.14 -9.53 -10.65
C THR A 22 11.90 -8.96 -9.97
N ASP A 23 11.70 -9.21 -8.68
CA ASP A 23 10.58 -8.62 -7.93
C ASP A 23 10.60 -7.09 -7.96
N ALA A 24 11.79 -6.48 -7.79
CA ALA A 24 11.95 -5.03 -7.85
C ALA A 24 11.66 -4.45 -9.24
N LEU A 25 11.99 -5.15 -10.32
CA LEU A 25 11.66 -4.75 -11.69
C LEU A 25 10.15 -4.79 -11.95
N VAL A 26 9.45 -5.80 -11.42
CA VAL A 26 7.99 -5.88 -11.49
C VAL A 26 7.34 -4.76 -10.67
N ASP A 27 7.81 -4.52 -9.44
CA ASP A 27 7.32 -3.41 -8.62
C ASP A 27 7.59 -2.05 -9.29
N LEU A 28 8.76 -1.89 -9.92
CA LEU A 28 9.10 -0.70 -10.71
C LEU A 28 8.12 -0.53 -11.88
N PHE A 29 7.85 -1.59 -12.65
CA PHE A 29 6.86 -1.56 -13.73
C PHE A 29 5.50 -1.10 -13.19
N ILE A 30 4.98 -1.73 -12.14
CA ILE A 30 3.67 -1.39 -11.56
C ILE A 30 3.63 0.06 -11.05
N GLY A 31 4.71 0.50 -10.40
CA GLY A 31 4.86 1.86 -9.90
C GLY A 31 4.91 2.90 -11.01
N LEU A 32 5.63 2.63 -12.10
CA LEU A 32 5.71 3.50 -13.26
C LEU A 32 4.34 3.66 -13.93
N VAL A 33 3.62 2.54 -14.12
CA VAL A 33 2.29 2.57 -14.73
C VAL A 33 1.30 3.38 -13.89
N SER A 34 1.32 3.16 -12.57
CA SER A 34 0.48 3.91 -11.64
C SER A 34 0.80 5.41 -11.65
N LYS A 35 2.10 5.75 -11.66
CA LYS A 35 2.56 7.15 -11.60
C LYS A 35 2.14 7.97 -12.83
N PHE A 36 2.21 7.40 -14.03
CA PHE A 36 1.79 8.15 -15.22
C PHE A 36 0.27 8.28 -15.29
N ASN A 37 -0.50 7.26 -14.88
CA ASN A 37 -1.96 7.34 -14.79
C ASN A 37 -2.39 8.48 -13.85
N THR A 38 -1.87 8.50 -12.61
CA THR A 38 -2.17 9.57 -11.65
C THR A 38 -1.73 10.95 -12.14
N ARG A 39 -0.61 11.05 -12.86
CA ARG A 39 -0.16 12.32 -13.45
C ARG A 39 -1.11 12.81 -14.54
N ALA A 40 -1.61 11.91 -15.38
CA ALA A 40 -2.59 12.24 -16.40
C ALA A 40 -3.91 12.68 -15.78
N GLU A 41 -4.45 11.92 -14.82
CA GLU A 41 -5.65 12.26 -14.05
C GLU A 41 -5.56 13.67 -13.46
N ARG A 42 -4.47 13.98 -12.74
CA ARG A 42 -4.23 15.32 -12.18
C ARG A 42 -4.17 16.42 -13.23
N LYS A 43 -3.60 16.15 -14.41
CA LYS A 43 -3.53 17.15 -15.50
C LYS A 43 -4.91 17.44 -16.08
N ILE A 44 -5.76 16.42 -16.13
CA ILE A 44 -7.13 16.54 -16.63
C ILE A 44 -8.01 17.23 -15.58
N GLU A 45 -7.92 16.84 -14.31
CA GLU A 45 -8.63 17.49 -13.19
C GLU A 45 -8.35 19.00 -13.19
N LYS A 46 -7.08 19.40 -13.30
CA LYS A 46 -6.70 20.82 -13.43
C LYS A 46 -7.28 21.50 -14.67
N ALA A 47 -7.39 20.78 -15.79
CA ALA A 47 -7.97 21.32 -17.02
C ALA A 47 -9.49 21.51 -16.89
N ILE A 48 -10.19 20.57 -16.25
CA ILE A 48 -11.61 20.73 -15.92
C ILE A 48 -11.80 21.88 -14.94
N GLU A 49 -11.03 21.95 -13.86
CA GLU A 49 -11.14 23.03 -12.88
C GLU A 49 -10.97 24.41 -13.53
N ALA A 50 -10.04 24.53 -14.49
CA ALA A 50 -9.81 25.76 -15.24
C ALA A 50 -10.98 26.11 -16.18
N GLU A 51 -11.70 25.12 -16.72
CA GLU A 51 -12.89 25.31 -17.55
C GLU A 51 -14.16 25.53 -16.74
N ALA A 52 -14.31 24.83 -15.61
CA ALA A 52 -15.42 25.00 -14.67
C ALA A 52 -15.43 26.42 -14.09
N LYS A 53 -14.25 27.00 -13.81
CA LYS A 53 -14.12 28.42 -13.43
C LYS A 53 -14.60 29.40 -14.52
N LYS A 54 -14.76 28.98 -15.78
CA LYS A 54 -15.24 29.83 -16.88
C LYS A 54 -16.75 29.76 -17.10
N VAL A 55 -17.46 28.79 -16.53
CA VAL A 55 -18.88 28.56 -16.82
C VAL A 55 -19.76 28.89 -15.60
N HIS A 56 -19.88 30.18 -15.28
CA HIS A 56 -20.76 30.66 -14.21
C HIS A 56 -22.27 30.54 -14.52
N ARG A 57 -22.67 30.36 -15.79
CA ARG A 57 -24.09 30.34 -16.23
C ARG A 57 -24.82 28.98 -16.08
N LYS A 58 -24.09 27.86 -15.91
CA LYS A 58 -24.70 26.52 -15.76
C LYS A 58 -25.25 26.30 -14.35
N THR A 59 -24.59 26.88 -13.35
CA THR A 59 -24.96 26.77 -11.94
C THR A 59 -26.32 27.43 -11.67
N GLU A 60 -26.60 28.57 -12.29
CA GLU A 60 -27.88 29.29 -12.16
C GLU A 60 -29.09 28.46 -12.59
N LYS A 61 -28.95 27.68 -13.68
CA LYS A 61 -30.01 26.78 -14.17
C LYS A 61 -30.23 25.57 -13.25
N LEU A 62 -29.18 25.06 -12.62
CA LEU A 62 -29.30 23.98 -11.63
C LEU A 62 -29.98 24.46 -10.34
N PHE A 63 -29.67 25.69 -9.91
CA PHE A 63 -30.36 26.33 -8.79
C PHE A 63 -31.84 26.56 -9.07
N SER A 64 -32.22 27.01 -10.28
CA SER A 64 -33.64 27.22 -10.61
C SER A 64 -34.44 25.92 -10.61
N ILE A 65 -33.85 24.81 -11.09
CA ILE A 65 -34.46 23.47 -11.02
C ILE A 65 -34.61 23.00 -9.57
N ALA A 66 -33.57 23.18 -8.76
CA ALA A 66 -33.58 22.76 -7.35
C ALA A 66 -34.61 23.56 -6.54
N GLU A 67 -34.66 24.88 -6.72
CA GLU A 67 -35.65 25.76 -6.06
C GLU A 67 -37.08 25.42 -6.47
N ALA A 68 -37.34 25.19 -7.76
CA ALA A 68 -38.67 24.81 -8.22
C ALA A 68 -39.12 23.45 -7.65
N SER A 69 -38.20 22.47 -7.62
CA SER A 69 -38.46 21.14 -7.06
C SER A 69 -38.71 21.19 -5.55
N LEU A 70 -37.99 22.06 -4.82
CA LEU A 70 -38.19 22.25 -3.38
C LEU A 70 -39.48 23.02 -3.05
N ARG A 71 -39.94 23.93 -3.91
CA ARG A 71 -41.22 24.64 -3.71
C ARG A 71 -42.43 23.74 -3.90
N THR A 72 -42.35 22.74 -4.78
CA THR A 72 -43.48 21.87 -5.10
C THR A 72 -43.02 20.40 -5.21
N PRO A 73 -42.66 19.76 -4.08
CA PRO A 73 -42.00 18.45 -4.08
C PRO A 73 -42.89 17.31 -4.59
N GLU A 74 -44.21 17.41 -4.41
CA GLU A 74 -45.19 16.41 -4.88
C GLU A 74 -45.66 16.65 -6.32
N GLY A 75 -45.19 17.71 -6.97
CA GLY A 75 -45.59 18.05 -8.33
C GLY A 75 -44.85 17.21 -9.37
N THR A 76 -45.51 16.90 -10.47
CA THR A 76 -44.88 16.14 -11.56
C THR A 76 -43.76 16.95 -12.23
N VAL A 77 -42.70 16.26 -12.70
CA VAL A 77 -41.53 16.89 -13.37
C VAL A 77 -41.95 17.85 -14.50
N ARG A 78 -43.00 17.49 -15.25
CA ARG A 78 -43.52 18.30 -16.35
C ARG A 78 -44.16 19.62 -15.88
N GLN A 79 -44.75 19.64 -14.69
CA GLN A 79 -45.42 20.80 -14.12
C GLN A 79 -44.49 21.70 -13.30
N VAL A 80 -43.43 21.11 -12.72
CA VAL A 80 -42.55 21.81 -11.77
C VAL A 80 -41.20 22.16 -12.40
N VAL A 81 -40.54 21.19 -13.04
CA VAL A 81 -39.15 21.33 -13.48
C VAL A 81 -39.05 21.97 -14.86
N PHE A 82 -39.92 21.59 -15.80
CA PHE A 82 -39.85 22.14 -17.17
C PHE A 82 -40.12 23.65 -17.22
N PRO A 83 -41.14 24.20 -16.53
CA PRO A 83 -41.38 25.64 -16.54
C PRO A 83 -40.30 26.46 -15.84
N ALA A 84 -39.53 25.85 -14.93
CA ALA A 84 -38.48 26.51 -14.15
C ALA A 84 -37.19 26.77 -14.94
N VAL A 85 -37.09 26.22 -16.16
CA VAL A 85 -35.92 26.37 -17.03
C VAL A 85 -36.33 27.12 -18.30
N PRO A 86 -35.69 28.23 -18.66
CA PRO A 86 -35.93 28.90 -19.93
C PRO A 86 -35.73 27.95 -21.11
N GLY A 87 -36.78 27.76 -21.92
CA GLY A 87 -36.81 26.80 -23.05
C GLY A 87 -37.25 25.37 -22.69
N GLY A 88 -37.65 25.12 -21.44
CA GLY A 88 -38.41 23.93 -21.04
C GLY A 88 -37.66 22.61 -21.20
N GLU A 89 -38.40 21.56 -21.59
CA GLU A 89 -37.86 20.22 -21.84
C GLU A 89 -36.72 20.23 -22.87
N ALA A 90 -36.83 21.05 -23.92
CA ALA A 90 -35.82 21.13 -24.97
C ALA A 90 -34.46 21.60 -24.43
N THR A 91 -34.46 22.56 -23.50
CA THR A 91 -33.23 23.01 -22.81
C THR A 91 -32.65 21.91 -21.92
N LEU A 92 -33.49 21.12 -21.25
CA LEU A 92 -33.04 19.99 -20.43
C LEU A 92 -32.48 18.85 -21.28
N GLN A 93 -33.12 18.53 -22.40
CA GLN A 93 -32.61 17.57 -23.39
C GLN A 93 -31.28 18.04 -23.97
N ALA A 94 -31.15 19.33 -24.30
CA ALA A 94 -29.89 19.93 -24.75
C ALA A 94 -28.80 19.87 -23.67
N LEU A 95 -29.12 20.14 -22.40
CA LEU A 95 -28.18 20.01 -21.27
C LEU A 95 -27.75 18.55 -21.04
N VAL A 96 -28.65 17.58 -21.21
CA VAL A 96 -28.32 16.15 -21.12
C VAL A 96 -27.46 15.71 -22.30
N ALA A 97 -27.77 16.16 -23.51
CA ALA A 97 -26.96 15.91 -24.71
C ALA A 97 -25.56 16.54 -24.57
N GLU A 98 -25.48 17.76 -24.05
CA GLU A 98 -24.25 18.46 -23.73
C GLU A 98 -23.46 17.74 -22.63
N ALA A 99 -24.09 17.31 -21.53
CA ALA A 99 -23.40 16.57 -20.47
C ALA A 99 -22.88 15.20 -20.94
N LYS A 100 -23.64 14.51 -21.81
CA LYS A 100 -23.18 13.27 -22.46
C LYS A 100 -22.03 13.54 -23.43
N ALA A 101 -22.09 14.64 -24.19
CA ALA A 101 -21.02 15.08 -25.06
C ALA A 101 -19.77 15.48 -24.26
N ASP A 102 -19.93 16.16 -23.12
CA ASP A 102 -18.88 16.53 -22.17
C ASP A 102 -18.24 15.29 -21.55
N ALA A 103 -19.01 14.26 -21.20
CA ALA A 103 -18.46 12.98 -20.71
C ALA A 103 -17.67 12.22 -21.80
N LYS A 104 -18.14 12.22 -23.06
CA LYS A 104 -17.39 11.65 -24.20
C LYS A 104 -16.13 12.46 -24.49
N ALA A 105 -16.22 13.79 -24.50
CA ALA A 105 -15.11 14.72 -24.69
C ALA A 105 -14.09 14.64 -23.54
N TYR A 106 -14.56 14.45 -22.30
CA TYR A 106 -13.73 14.21 -21.13
C TYR A 106 -12.92 12.94 -21.28
N LYS A 107 -13.58 11.81 -21.59
CA LYS A 107 -12.90 10.54 -21.87
C LYS A 107 -11.90 10.68 -23.03
N ALA A 108 -12.27 11.38 -24.11
CA ALA A 108 -11.35 11.64 -25.22
C ALA A 108 -10.13 12.47 -24.79
N ARG A 109 -10.30 13.52 -23.97
CA ARG A 109 -9.18 14.29 -23.41
C ARG A 109 -8.31 13.47 -22.47
N VAL A 110 -8.92 12.61 -21.66
CA VAL A 110 -8.19 11.67 -20.79
C VAL A 110 -7.28 10.79 -21.63
N ARG A 111 -7.83 10.19 -22.70
CA ARG A 111 -7.07 9.37 -23.66
C ARG A 111 -5.93 10.17 -24.29
N THR A 112 -6.17 11.37 -24.83
CA THR A 112 -5.13 12.22 -25.42
C THR A 112 -4.01 12.56 -24.44
N VAL A 113 -4.33 12.89 -23.20
CA VAL A 113 -3.34 13.22 -22.16
C VAL A 113 -2.53 11.98 -21.76
N LEU A 114 -3.17 10.81 -21.65
CA LEU A 114 -2.49 9.56 -21.35
C LEU A 114 -1.57 9.13 -22.50
N THR A 115 -2.06 9.10 -23.74
CA THR A 115 -1.28 8.72 -24.93
C THR A 115 -0.09 9.66 -25.13
N SER A 116 -0.26 10.97 -24.92
CA SER A 116 0.85 11.94 -25.00
C SER A 116 1.87 11.83 -23.85
N SER A 117 1.40 11.49 -22.63
CA SER A 117 2.29 11.24 -21.50
C SER A 117 3.11 9.96 -21.69
N TYR A 118 2.49 8.93 -22.26
CA TYR A 118 3.10 7.65 -22.60
C TYR A 118 4.15 7.79 -23.72
N SER A 119 3.76 8.44 -24.82
CA SER A 119 4.56 8.51 -26.07
C SER A 119 5.92 9.18 -25.93
N ASN A 120 6.10 10.09 -24.97
CA ASN A 120 7.31 10.90 -24.86
C ASN A 120 8.46 10.22 -24.10
N TYR A 121 8.21 9.75 -22.87
CA TYR A 121 9.27 9.23 -21.99
C TYR A 121 9.18 7.73 -21.80
N TYR A 122 7.96 7.20 -21.58
CA TYR A 122 7.76 5.83 -21.16
C TYR A 122 7.88 4.83 -22.32
N ARG A 123 7.45 5.23 -23.53
CA ARG A 123 7.54 4.41 -24.75
C ARG A 123 8.98 4.01 -25.11
N ARG A 124 10.00 4.77 -24.67
CA ARG A 124 11.43 4.43 -24.87
C ARG A 124 11.99 3.45 -23.83
N MET A 125 11.46 3.48 -22.61
CA MET A 125 12.02 2.73 -21.48
C MET A 125 11.30 1.40 -21.25
N LEU A 126 9.97 1.40 -21.39
CA LEU A 126 9.15 0.23 -21.10
C LEU A 126 9.47 -1.00 -21.95
N PRO A 127 9.80 -0.92 -23.25
CA PRO A 127 10.19 -2.10 -24.01
C PRO A 127 11.40 -2.83 -23.42
N LYS A 128 12.41 -2.08 -22.93
CA LYS A 128 13.59 -2.68 -22.27
C LYS A 128 13.22 -3.37 -20.95
N LEU A 129 12.29 -2.78 -20.20
CA LEU A 129 11.80 -3.37 -18.95
C LEU A 129 10.99 -4.64 -19.22
N LEU A 130 10.09 -4.61 -20.22
CA LEU A 130 9.29 -5.76 -20.62
C LEU A 130 10.16 -6.90 -21.18
N ALA A 131 11.24 -6.59 -21.89
CA ALA A 131 12.18 -7.59 -22.39
C ALA A 131 13.03 -8.24 -21.27
N ALA A 132 13.23 -7.55 -20.15
CA ALA A 132 13.97 -8.06 -19.01
C ALA A 132 13.14 -8.97 -18.09
N ILE A 133 11.83 -9.06 -18.32
CA ILE A 133 10.88 -9.78 -17.46
C ILE A 133 10.21 -10.88 -18.27
N GLU A 134 10.32 -12.12 -17.81
CA GLU A 134 9.63 -13.25 -18.42
C GLU A 134 8.25 -13.43 -17.79
N PHE A 135 7.23 -12.92 -18.48
CA PHE A 135 5.83 -13.08 -18.08
C PHE A 135 5.31 -14.48 -18.43
N LYS A 136 4.51 -15.06 -17.54
CA LYS A 136 3.85 -16.36 -17.69
C LYS A 136 2.41 -16.26 -17.22
N CYS A 137 1.58 -17.17 -17.70
CA CYS A 137 0.16 -17.21 -17.37
C CYS A 137 -0.34 -18.65 -17.48
N ASN A 138 -1.08 -19.11 -16.47
CA ASN A 138 -1.75 -20.42 -16.51
C ASN A 138 -3.23 -20.27 -16.92
N ASN A 139 -3.79 -19.07 -16.79
CA ASN A 139 -5.17 -18.78 -17.13
C ASN A 139 -5.35 -18.48 -18.63
N THR A 140 -6.03 -19.38 -19.34
CA THR A 140 -6.27 -19.24 -20.79
C THR A 140 -7.06 -17.98 -21.16
N ALA A 141 -7.86 -17.41 -20.26
CA ALA A 141 -8.59 -16.16 -20.49
C ALA A 141 -7.65 -14.95 -20.71
N TYR A 142 -6.42 -15.01 -20.17
CA TYR A 142 -5.41 -13.96 -20.29
C TYR A 142 -4.39 -14.22 -21.41
N ARG A 143 -4.56 -15.30 -22.19
CA ARG A 143 -3.71 -15.59 -23.35
C ARG A 143 -3.65 -14.45 -24.37
N PRO A 144 -4.76 -13.75 -24.72
CA PRO A 144 -4.69 -12.59 -25.62
C PRO A 144 -3.76 -11.47 -25.11
N LEU A 145 -3.68 -11.29 -23.79
CA LEU A 145 -2.79 -10.30 -23.19
C LEU A 145 -1.32 -10.72 -23.27
N MET A 146 -1.02 -12.01 -23.14
CA MET A 146 0.32 -12.54 -23.38
C MET A 146 0.76 -12.33 -24.83
N ASP A 147 -0.12 -12.68 -25.79
CA ASP A 147 0.16 -12.49 -27.21
C ASP A 147 0.34 -10.99 -27.56
N ALA A 148 -0.36 -10.10 -26.86
CA ALA A 148 -0.19 -8.66 -26.99
C ALA A 148 1.16 -8.17 -26.44
N VAL A 149 1.66 -8.73 -25.33
CA VAL A 149 3.00 -8.44 -24.80
C VAL A 149 4.08 -8.91 -25.78
N ASP A 150 3.92 -10.09 -26.36
CA ASP A 150 4.82 -10.62 -27.39
C ASP A 150 4.83 -9.72 -28.63
N LEU A 151 3.67 -9.21 -29.06
CA LEU A 151 3.56 -8.21 -30.12
C LEU A 151 4.33 -6.92 -29.78
N LEU A 152 4.22 -6.42 -28.54
CA LEU A 152 4.98 -5.23 -28.12
C LEU A 152 6.49 -5.45 -28.19
N GLN A 153 6.97 -6.65 -27.83
CA GLN A 153 8.38 -6.99 -27.93
C GLN A 153 8.85 -7.04 -29.39
N ARG A 154 8.07 -7.62 -30.31
CA ARG A 154 8.37 -7.62 -31.75
C ARG A 154 8.45 -6.21 -32.35
N TYR A 155 7.65 -5.28 -31.81
CA TYR A 155 7.61 -3.88 -32.24
C TYR A 155 8.53 -2.95 -31.44
N ALA A 156 9.36 -3.48 -30.53
CA ALA A 156 10.19 -2.68 -29.63
C ALA A 156 11.23 -1.80 -30.35
N ASP A 157 11.80 -2.32 -31.44
CA ASP A 157 12.84 -1.62 -32.22
C ASP A 157 12.27 -0.85 -33.42
N ILE A 158 10.96 -0.96 -33.68
CA ILE A 158 10.31 -0.24 -34.77
C ILE A 158 10.17 1.24 -34.38
N PRO A 159 10.65 2.19 -35.22
CA PRO A 159 10.62 3.61 -34.90
C PRO A 159 9.26 4.10 -34.42
N ASN A 160 9.26 4.94 -33.38
CA ASN A 160 8.04 5.53 -32.82
C ASN A 160 7.25 6.42 -33.83
N ALA A 161 7.91 6.84 -34.92
CA ALA A 161 7.27 7.54 -36.03
C ALA A 161 6.27 6.66 -36.79
N THR A 162 6.48 5.34 -36.79
CA THR A 162 5.50 4.38 -37.32
C THR A 162 4.33 4.31 -36.35
N ARG A 163 3.24 4.99 -36.70
CA ARG A 163 2.08 5.18 -35.82
C ARG A 163 1.19 3.95 -35.70
N ASN A 164 1.12 3.11 -36.73
CA ASN A 164 0.15 2.03 -36.82
C ASN A 164 0.84 0.67 -36.88
N TYR A 165 0.14 -0.38 -36.45
CA TYR A 165 0.57 -1.75 -36.72
C TYR A 165 0.39 -2.06 -38.21
N ASP A 166 1.20 -2.99 -38.72
CA ASP A 166 1.02 -3.50 -40.08
C ASP A 166 -0.32 -4.24 -40.21
N ALA A 167 -0.99 -4.12 -41.35
CA ALA A 167 -2.28 -4.76 -41.59
C ALA A 167 -2.21 -6.31 -41.58
N SER A 168 -1.03 -6.88 -41.77
CA SER A 168 -0.78 -8.32 -41.67
C SER A 168 -0.66 -8.83 -40.23
N GLU A 169 -0.53 -7.95 -39.24
CA GLU A 169 -0.44 -8.35 -37.83
C GLU A 169 -1.80 -8.77 -37.28
N ASN A 170 -1.79 -9.89 -36.56
CA ASN A 170 -2.91 -10.25 -35.71
C ASN A 170 -2.75 -9.54 -34.36
N VAL A 171 -3.50 -8.46 -34.15
CA VAL A 171 -3.43 -7.63 -32.94
C VAL A 171 -4.59 -7.98 -31.99
N PRO A 172 -4.33 -8.57 -30.80
CA PRO A 172 -5.39 -8.97 -29.88
C PRO A 172 -6.17 -7.79 -29.28
N ILE A 173 -7.44 -7.61 -29.69
CA ILE A 173 -8.30 -6.55 -29.12
C ILE A 173 -9.08 -7.06 -27.90
N LYS A 174 -9.78 -8.18 -28.04
CA LYS A 174 -10.67 -8.73 -27.00
C LYS A 174 -9.85 -9.22 -25.81
N GLY A 175 -10.21 -8.77 -24.60
CA GLY A 175 -9.51 -9.12 -23.36
C GLY A 175 -8.26 -8.28 -23.08
N VAL A 176 -7.87 -7.39 -24.00
CA VAL A 176 -6.69 -6.52 -23.88
C VAL A 176 -7.08 -5.05 -23.84
N VAL A 177 -7.91 -4.62 -24.78
CA VAL A 177 -8.38 -3.25 -24.92
C VAL A 177 -9.75 -3.11 -24.23
N PRO A 178 -9.89 -2.23 -23.22
CA PRO A 178 -11.19 -1.96 -22.63
C PRO A 178 -12.15 -1.32 -23.64
N ASP A 179 -13.45 -1.59 -23.57
CA ASP A 179 -14.46 -1.05 -24.49
C ASP A 179 -14.41 0.47 -24.59
N GLY A 180 -14.17 1.13 -23.46
CA GLY A 180 -13.99 2.57 -23.35
C GLY A 180 -12.69 3.11 -23.97
N TRP A 181 -11.88 2.29 -24.65
CA TRP A 181 -10.67 2.67 -25.38
C TRP A 181 -10.71 2.25 -26.85
N LEU A 182 -11.68 1.43 -27.27
CA LEU A 182 -11.73 0.86 -28.61
C LEU A 182 -11.67 1.91 -29.73
N GLU A 183 -12.52 2.95 -29.66
CA GLU A 183 -12.54 4.07 -30.62
C GLU A 183 -11.22 4.85 -30.72
N ALA A 184 -10.33 4.76 -29.73
CA ALA A 184 -9.04 5.43 -29.76
C ALA A 184 -7.90 4.52 -30.23
N VAL A 185 -8.15 3.21 -30.26
CA VAL A 185 -7.17 2.19 -30.64
C VAL A 185 -7.38 1.76 -32.08
N VAL A 186 -8.64 1.60 -32.51
CA VAL A 186 -9.04 1.13 -33.83
C VAL A 186 -9.78 2.24 -34.54
N ASP A 187 -9.32 2.61 -35.74
CA ASP A 187 -10.02 3.57 -36.60
C ASP A 187 -11.18 2.93 -37.39
N GLU A 188 -11.92 3.73 -38.15
CA GLU A 188 -13.06 3.27 -38.95
C GLU A 188 -12.68 2.24 -40.04
N ASN A 189 -11.41 2.22 -40.45
CA ASN A 189 -10.88 1.28 -41.44
C ASN A 189 -10.27 0.01 -40.79
N GLY A 190 -10.35 -0.12 -39.47
CA GLY A 190 -9.76 -1.24 -38.73
C GLY A 190 -8.26 -1.10 -38.49
N ILE A 191 -7.65 0.05 -38.78
CA ILE A 191 -6.23 0.31 -38.57
C ILE A 191 -5.99 0.61 -37.10
N ILE A 192 -4.96 -0.04 -36.55
CA ILE A 192 -4.68 0.00 -35.11
C ILE A 192 -3.52 0.95 -34.81
N GLU A 193 -3.78 1.97 -33.99
CA GLU A 193 -2.79 2.93 -33.54
C GLU A 193 -1.94 2.33 -32.40
N ARG A 194 -0.63 2.30 -32.60
CA ARG A 194 0.33 1.61 -31.73
C ARG A 194 0.39 2.20 -30.33
N ALA A 195 0.48 3.53 -30.18
CA ALA A 195 0.72 4.13 -28.87
C ALA A 195 -0.48 3.92 -27.92
N SER A 196 -1.71 4.01 -28.44
CA SER A 196 -2.94 3.81 -27.69
C SER A 196 -3.16 2.33 -27.38
N TYR A 197 -2.83 1.43 -28.31
CA TYR A 197 -2.84 -0.01 -28.05
C TYR A 197 -1.80 -0.41 -26.99
N GLU A 198 -0.53 -0.02 -27.16
CA GLU A 198 0.58 -0.27 -26.23
C GLU A 198 0.21 0.18 -24.80
N LEU A 199 -0.40 1.36 -24.68
CA LEU A 199 -0.89 1.87 -23.41
C LEU A 199 -1.94 0.95 -22.77
N CYS A 200 -2.92 0.47 -23.56
CA CYS A 200 -3.93 -0.48 -23.08
C CYS A 200 -3.28 -1.78 -22.60
N VAL A 201 -2.33 -2.34 -23.37
CA VAL A 201 -1.58 -3.55 -22.99
C VAL A 201 -0.86 -3.35 -21.65
N ILE A 202 -0.16 -2.23 -21.47
CA ILE A 202 0.61 -1.97 -20.25
C ILE A 202 -0.30 -1.79 -19.02
N VAL A 203 -1.44 -1.13 -19.16
CA VAL A 203 -2.41 -0.98 -18.07
C VAL A 203 -3.04 -2.32 -17.72
N SER A 204 -3.49 -3.08 -18.72
CA SER A 204 -4.06 -4.41 -18.55
C SER A 204 -3.05 -5.39 -17.94
N LEU A 205 -1.79 -5.35 -18.36
CA LEU A 205 -0.70 -6.16 -17.79
C LEU A 205 -0.44 -5.82 -16.33
N LYS A 206 -0.41 -4.53 -15.96
CA LYS A 206 -0.28 -4.10 -14.56
C LYS A 206 -1.42 -4.65 -13.71
N ASP A 207 -2.66 -4.57 -14.20
CA ASP A 207 -3.82 -5.05 -13.45
C ASP A 207 -3.83 -6.59 -13.34
N ALA A 208 -3.45 -7.31 -14.41
CA ALA A 208 -3.31 -8.77 -14.39
C ALA A 208 -2.22 -9.26 -13.42
N LEU A 209 -1.06 -8.59 -13.39
CA LEU A 209 0.01 -8.87 -12.40
C LEU A 209 -0.48 -8.66 -10.97
N ARG A 210 -1.18 -7.55 -10.70
CA ARG A 210 -1.72 -7.26 -9.36
C ARG A 210 -2.75 -8.28 -8.90
N ARG A 211 -3.46 -8.92 -9.83
CA ARG A 211 -4.42 -10.00 -9.57
C ARG A 211 -3.79 -11.39 -9.54
N ARG A 212 -2.49 -11.50 -9.83
CA ARG A 212 -1.75 -12.78 -10.00
C ARG A 212 -2.28 -13.67 -11.12
N GLU A 213 -2.99 -13.10 -12.09
CA GLU A 213 -3.42 -13.83 -13.30
C GLU A 213 -2.25 -14.03 -14.27
N ILE A 214 -1.33 -13.07 -14.27
CA ILE A 214 -0.01 -13.16 -14.89
C ILE A 214 1.02 -13.16 -13.77
N TYR A 215 2.01 -14.02 -13.88
CA TYR A 215 3.15 -14.12 -12.97
C TYR A 215 4.47 -13.98 -13.74
N VAL A 216 5.56 -13.92 -13.00
CA VAL A 216 6.89 -13.68 -13.55
C VAL A 216 7.83 -14.82 -13.17
N ALA A 217 8.50 -15.41 -14.15
CA ALA A 217 9.47 -16.47 -13.91
C ALA A 217 10.68 -15.92 -13.15
N GLY A 218 11.17 -16.67 -12.16
CA GLY A 218 12.31 -16.27 -11.32
C GLY A 218 11.99 -15.21 -10.26
N ALA A 219 10.77 -14.68 -10.21
CA ALA A 219 10.27 -13.84 -9.12
C ALA A 219 9.95 -14.69 -7.88
N ARG A 220 9.87 -14.07 -6.69
CA ARG A 220 9.40 -14.73 -5.45
C ARG A 220 8.07 -14.17 -5.01
N ARG A 221 7.93 -12.85 -4.99
CA ARG A 221 6.67 -12.20 -4.66
C ARG A 221 5.65 -12.34 -5.78
N TRP A 222 6.11 -12.24 -7.03
CA TRP A 222 5.29 -12.32 -8.24
C TRP A 222 5.40 -13.67 -8.96
N ARG A 223 5.73 -14.74 -8.21
CA ARG A 223 5.85 -16.11 -8.72
C ARG A 223 4.50 -16.71 -9.11
N ASN A 224 4.53 -17.90 -9.69
CA ASN A 224 3.34 -18.67 -10.02
C ASN A 224 2.46 -18.86 -8.75
N PRO A 225 1.21 -18.36 -8.73
CA PRO A 225 0.33 -18.53 -7.57
C PRO A 225 -0.03 -20.00 -7.30
N GLU A 226 0.02 -20.89 -8.28
CA GLU A 226 -0.23 -22.32 -8.06
C GLU A 226 0.87 -22.98 -7.21
N GLU A 227 2.10 -22.44 -7.22
CA GLU A 227 3.17 -22.91 -6.33
C GLU A 227 2.97 -22.48 -4.86
N ASP A 228 1.98 -21.62 -4.58
CA ASP A 228 1.58 -21.28 -3.22
C ASP A 228 0.56 -22.30 -2.65
N LEU A 229 0.02 -23.19 -3.49
CA LEU A 229 -0.90 -24.26 -3.05
C LEU A 229 -0.12 -25.53 -2.67
N PRO A 230 -0.60 -26.31 -1.69
CA PRO A 230 -0.09 -27.65 -1.43
C PRO A 230 -0.15 -28.51 -2.69
N THR A 231 0.88 -29.32 -2.96
CA THR A 231 0.93 -30.18 -4.15
C THR A 231 -0.16 -31.25 -4.17
N ASP A 232 -0.71 -31.58 -3.00
CA ASP A 232 -1.78 -32.52 -2.75
C ASP A 232 -3.14 -31.83 -2.55
N PHE A 233 -3.25 -30.52 -2.84
CA PHE A 233 -4.46 -29.74 -2.55
C PHE A 233 -5.72 -30.30 -3.23
N GLU A 234 -5.61 -30.72 -4.49
CA GLU A 234 -6.75 -31.30 -5.22
C GLU A 234 -7.17 -32.66 -4.65
N ASP A 235 -6.20 -33.48 -4.23
CA ASP A 235 -6.44 -34.82 -3.68
C ASP A 235 -6.97 -34.77 -2.24
N ASN A 236 -6.60 -33.75 -1.47
CA ASN A 236 -6.92 -33.58 -0.04
C ASN A 236 -7.75 -32.32 0.26
N ARG A 237 -8.57 -31.88 -0.71
CA ARG A 237 -9.31 -30.63 -0.63
C ARG A 237 -10.27 -30.59 0.57
N ASP A 238 -10.88 -31.70 0.92
CA ASP A 238 -11.74 -31.87 2.10
C ASP A 238 -10.98 -31.63 3.41
N VAL A 239 -9.82 -32.26 3.57
CA VAL A 239 -8.95 -32.11 4.76
C VAL A 239 -8.53 -30.66 4.94
N HIS A 240 -8.05 -30.00 3.88
CA HIS A 240 -7.62 -28.61 3.96
C HIS A 240 -8.75 -27.64 4.31
N TYR A 241 -9.96 -27.87 3.77
CA TYR A 241 -11.12 -27.05 4.08
C TYR A 241 -11.62 -27.26 5.52
N GLU A 242 -11.54 -28.50 6.02
CA GLU A 242 -11.83 -28.80 7.43
C GLU A 242 -10.86 -28.09 8.38
N GLU A 243 -9.55 -28.12 8.09
CA GLU A 243 -8.54 -27.41 8.88
C GLU A 243 -8.77 -25.89 8.90
N LEU A 244 -9.15 -25.31 7.75
CA LEU A 244 -9.50 -23.89 7.62
C LEU A 244 -10.88 -23.55 8.20
N ARG A 245 -11.67 -24.57 8.58
CA ARG A 245 -13.06 -24.46 9.01
C ARG A 245 -13.92 -23.73 7.98
N GLN A 246 -13.70 -24.05 6.70
CA GLN A 246 -14.43 -23.48 5.56
C GLN A 246 -15.27 -24.55 4.88
N PRO A 247 -16.43 -24.20 4.30
CA PRO A 247 -17.25 -25.15 3.55
C PRO A 247 -16.63 -25.41 2.17
N LEU A 248 -16.75 -26.66 1.69
CA LEU A 248 -16.29 -27.06 0.34
C LEU A 248 -17.05 -26.36 -0.79
N ASP A 249 -18.33 -26.05 -0.54
CA ASP A 249 -19.19 -25.36 -1.48
C ASP A 249 -19.02 -23.84 -1.39
N ALA A 250 -18.69 -23.23 -2.53
CA ALA A 250 -18.47 -21.78 -2.62
C ALA A 250 -19.77 -20.98 -2.36
N GLY A 251 -20.93 -21.52 -2.72
CA GLY A 251 -22.23 -20.89 -2.46
C GLY A 251 -22.52 -20.80 -0.96
N VAL A 252 -22.26 -21.87 -0.20
CA VAL A 252 -22.37 -21.90 1.26
C VAL A 252 -21.42 -20.89 1.90
N PHE A 253 -20.17 -20.82 1.45
CA PHE A 253 -19.20 -19.82 1.94
C PHE A 253 -19.71 -18.39 1.72
N ILE A 254 -20.12 -18.08 0.49
CA ILE A 254 -20.60 -16.74 0.12
C ILE A 254 -21.85 -16.38 0.92
N ALA A 255 -22.81 -17.29 1.03
CA ALA A 255 -24.05 -17.06 1.78
C ALA A 255 -23.78 -16.80 3.26
N THR A 256 -22.92 -17.63 3.88
CA THR A 256 -22.51 -17.47 5.29
C THR A 256 -21.83 -16.11 5.52
N LEU A 257 -20.93 -15.70 4.61
CA LEU A 257 -20.26 -14.41 4.68
C LEU A 257 -21.24 -13.25 4.54
N GLN A 258 -22.16 -13.33 3.58
CA GLN A 258 -23.21 -12.31 3.39
C GLN A 258 -24.11 -12.20 4.62
N GLU A 259 -24.51 -13.32 5.22
CA GLU A 259 -25.32 -13.34 6.43
C GLU A 259 -24.57 -12.72 7.61
N ALA A 260 -23.31 -13.10 7.83
CA ALA A 260 -22.47 -12.51 8.87
C ALA A 260 -22.30 -11.00 8.69
N MET A 261 -22.06 -10.53 7.46
CA MET A 261 -21.97 -9.10 7.14
C MET A 261 -23.30 -8.37 7.41
N ARG A 262 -24.44 -8.95 7.00
CA ARG A 262 -25.76 -8.38 7.26
C ARG A 262 -26.06 -8.31 8.74
N ALA A 263 -25.76 -9.36 9.49
CA ALA A 263 -25.92 -9.42 10.93
C ALA A 263 -25.05 -8.37 11.65
N ALA A 264 -23.77 -8.25 11.27
CA ALA A 264 -22.86 -7.25 11.81
C ALA A 264 -23.32 -5.81 11.50
N MET A 265 -23.77 -5.55 10.26
CA MET A 265 -24.32 -4.25 9.87
C MET A 265 -25.61 -3.92 10.64
N ALA A 266 -26.50 -4.89 10.84
CA ALA A 266 -27.71 -4.73 11.63
C ALA A 266 -27.38 -4.46 13.10
N ALA A 267 -26.45 -5.21 13.69
CA ALA A 267 -25.98 -5.02 15.06
C ALA A 267 -25.31 -3.65 15.24
N CYS A 268 -24.51 -3.20 14.28
CA CYS A 268 -23.91 -1.86 14.28
C CYS A 268 -24.99 -0.77 14.21
N GLY A 269 -25.93 -0.87 13.26
CA GLY A 269 -27.04 0.08 13.16
C GLY A 269 -27.89 0.14 14.43
N GLU A 270 -28.11 -1.00 15.07
CA GLU A 270 -28.79 -1.12 16.36
C GLU A 270 -27.99 -0.47 17.50
N ALA A 271 -26.70 -0.76 17.60
CA ALA A 271 -25.82 -0.16 18.59
C ALA A 271 -25.77 1.37 18.46
N VAL A 272 -25.74 1.89 17.23
CA VAL A 272 -25.77 3.34 16.95
C VAL A 272 -27.11 3.94 17.39
N ARG A 273 -28.24 3.31 17.00
CA ARG A 273 -29.58 3.78 17.37
C ARG A 273 -29.85 3.74 18.87
N ARG A 274 -29.30 2.76 19.59
CA ARG A 274 -29.38 2.65 21.07
C ARG A 274 -28.29 3.43 21.80
N ASN A 275 -27.44 4.18 21.09
CA ASN A 275 -26.31 4.92 21.66
C ASN A 275 -25.32 4.05 22.49
N ARG A 276 -25.12 2.80 22.04
CA ARG A 276 -24.20 1.82 22.62
C ARG A 276 -22.95 1.58 21.76
N SER A 277 -22.79 2.34 20.68
CA SER A 277 -21.68 2.24 19.71
C SER A 277 -20.38 2.91 20.16
N GLY A 278 -20.19 3.14 21.47
CA GLY A 278 -19.03 3.87 22.00
C GLY A 278 -18.95 5.33 21.54
N GLY A 279 -20.09 5.94 21.18
CA GLY A 279 -20.16 7.32 20.67
C GLY A 279 -19.96 7.45 19.15
N THR A 280 -19.86 6.33 18.42
CA THR A 280 -19.82 6.30 16.96
C THR A 280 -21.13 6.84 16.38
N LYS A 281 -21.04 7.82 15.49
CA LYS A 281 -22.20 8.50 14.89
C LYS A 281 -21.98 8.81 13.42
N VAL A 282 -23.05 8.93 12.66
CA VAL A 282 -23.01 9.44 11.29
C VAL A 282 -23.09 10.96 11.34
N LYS A 283 -22.14 11.66 10.72
CA LYS A 283 -22.11 13.12 10.56
C LYS A 283 -22.21 13.46 9.07
N THR A 284 -22.92 14.53 8.72
CA THR A 284 -22.90 15.07 7.36
C THR A 284 -21.71 16.00 7.20
N LEU A 285 -20.80 15.68 6.29
CA LEU A 285 -19.65 16.51 5.94
C LEU A 285 -19.67 16.79 4.44
N ARG A 286 -19.73 18.07 4.05
CA ARG A 286 -19.81 18.50 2.63
C ARG A 286 -20.98 17.85 1.85
N GLY A 287 -22.11 17.64 2.51
CA GLY A 287 -23.29 17.02 1.91
C GLY A 287 -23.28 15.50 1.86
N GLU A 288 -22.19 14.84 2.30
CA GLU A 288 -22.07 13.39 2.36
C GLU A 288 -22.17 12.88 3.80
N ALA A 289 -22.90 11.78 4.00
CA ALA A 289 -22.91 11.07 5.28
C ALA A 289 -21.58 10.34 5.50
N ARG A 290 -20.91 10.63 6.62
CA ARG A 290 -19.65 9.98 7.01
C ARG A 290 -19.73 9.43 8.43
N TRP A 291 -19.14 8.26 8.63
CA TRP A 291 -18.95 7.70 9.95
C TRP A 291 -17.92 8.53 10.74
N HIS A 292 -18.28 8.89 11.96
CA HIS A 292 -17.41 9.52 12.93
C HIS A 292 -17.25 8.58 14.11
N ILE A 293 -16.09 7.93 14.16
CA ILE A 293 -15.66 7.09 15.28
C ILE A 293 -14.93 8.02 16.25
N PRO A 294 -15.42 8.21 17.48
CA PRO A 294 -14.71 9.04 18.46
C PRO A 294 -13.42 8.36 18.88
N ASP A 295 -12.41 9.16 19.24
CA ASP A 295 -11.22 8.65 19.88
C ASP A 295 -11.60 7.90 21.15
N LEU A 296 -10.91 6.80 21.43
CA LEU A 296 -11.03 6.11 22.71
C LEU A 296 -10.75 7.13 23.82
N GLY A 297 -11.76 7.39 24.64
CA GLY A 297 -11.62 8.30 25.77
C GLY A 297 -10.50 7.84 26.68
N LYS A 298 -9.73 8.79 27.23
CA LYS A 298 -8.74 8.47 28.25
C LYS A 298 -9.42 7.70 29.37
N LEU A 299 -8.84 6.57 29.78
CA LEU A 299 -9.26 5.89 31.00
C LEU A 299 -9.25 6.89 32.16
N GLN A 300 -10.22 6.77 33.06
CA GLN A 300 -10.21 7.58 34.28
C GLN A 300 -8.90 7.33 35.01
N VAL A 301 -8.18 8.41 35.28
CA VAL A 301 -6.91 8.34 35.99
C VAL A 301 -7.21 7.99 37.44
N PRO A 302 -6.67 6.89 37.99
CA PRO A 302 -6.86 6.55 39.40
C PRO A 302 -6.38 7.68 40.31
N GLU A 303 -7.12 7.96 41.39
CA GLU A 303 -6.81 9.07 42.31
C GLU A 303 -5.40 8.94 42.91
N ASN A 304 -4.98 7.70 43.19
CA ASN A 304 -3.67 7.39 43.76
C ASN A 304 -2.51 7.46 42.76
N LEU A 305 -2.75 7.52 41.44
CA LEU A 305 -1.68 7.54 40.44
C LEU A 305 -0.77 8.76 40.61
N ARG A 306 -1.36 9.91 40.96
CA ARG A 306 -0.60 11.15 41.17
C ARG A 306 0.31 11.04 42.39
N ALA A 307 -0.19 10.48 43.49
CA ALA A 307 0.60 10.25 44.70
C ALA A 307 1.75 9.26 44.41
N LEU A 308 1.47 8.17 43.68
CA LEU A 308 2.48 7.20 43.28
C LEU A 308 3.58 7.84 42.42
N HIS A 309 3.22 8.65 41.42
CA HIS A 309 4.20 9.33 40.57
C HIS A 309 5.08 10.29 41.40
N THR A 310 4.50 10.99 42.38
CA THR A 310 5.26 11.86 43.29
C THR A 310 6.23 11.05 44.15
N GLU A 311 5.81 9.92 44.73
CA GLU A 311 6.69 9.06 45.54
C GLU A 311 7.82 8.43 44.70
N VAL A 312 7.50 7.97 43.48
CA VAL A 312 8.50 7.45 42.54
C VAL A 312 9.53 8.54 42.20
N ALA A 313 9.07 9.75 41.89
CA ALA A 313 9.96 10.87 41.60
C ALA A 313 10.79 11.30 42.83
N ALA A 314 10.21 11.26 44.03
CA ALA A 314 10.92 11.59 45.28
C ALA A 314 12.01 10.55 45.61
N ARG A 315 11.74 9.27 45.34
CA ARG A 315 12.66 8.17 45.65
C ARG A 315 13.79 8.02 44.65
N TRP A 316 13.51 8.17 43.35
CA TRP A 316 14.47 7.89 42.28
C TRP A 316 14.90 9.11 41.47
N GLY A 317 14.21 10.24 41.62
CA GLY A 317 14.53 11.47 40.88
C GLY A 317 14.32 11.35 39.38
N ILE A 318 15.02 12.21 38.63
CA ILE A 318 15.07 12.16 37.16
C ILE A 318 16.26 11.28 36.77
N ILE A 319 15.99 10.16 36.11
CA ILE A 319 17.00 9.23 35.60
C ILE A 319 17.35 9.63 34.16
N ASP A 320 18.64 9.81 33.88
CA ASP A 320 19.11 10.03 32.51
C ASP A 320 18.93 8.76 31.67
N LEU A 321 18.36 8.90 30.47
CA LEU A 321 18.07 7.76 29.61
C LEU A 321 19.34 7.00 29.19
N LEU A 322 20.48 7.68 29.03
CA LEU A 322 21.75 7.03 28.74
C LEU A 322 22.26 6.25 29.95
N ASP A 323 22.05 6.76 31.17
CA ASP A 323 22.35 6.00 32.39
C ASP A 323 21.46 4.78 32.54
N PHE A 324 20.17 4.90 32.23
CA PHE A 324 19.26 3.75 32.19
C PHE A 324 19.72 2.69 31.17
N LEU A 325 20.17 3.13 29.99
CA LEU A 325 20.67 2.22 28.95
C LEU A 325 21.98 1.55 29.38
N LYS A 326 22.88 2.31 30.02
CA LYS A 326 24.14 1.81 30.57
C LYS A 326 23.91 0.79 31.68
N GLU A 327 22.97 1.05 32.59
CA GLU A 327 22.61 0.13 33.68
C GLU A 327 21.94 -1.13 33.13
N SER A 328 21.05 -0.99 32.14
CA SER A 328 20.44 -2.13 31.46
C SER A 328 21.49 -3.02 30.81
N ASP A 329 22.51 -2.42 30.20
CA ASP A 329 23.64 -3.17 29.64
C ASP A 329 24.52 -3.77 30.72
N PHE A 330 24.74 -3.10 31.86
CA PHE A 330 25.48 -3.68 32.98
C PHE A 330 24.80 -4.92 33.57
N VAL A 331 23.46 -4.93 33.63
CA VAL A 331 22.68 -6.04 34.19
C VAL A 331 22.52 -7.21 33.21
N THR A 332 22.48 -6.93 31.90
CA THR A 332 22.07 -7.92 30.89
C THR A 332 23.14 -8.24 29.84
N ASP A 333 24.20 -7.46 29.78
CA ASP A 333 25.22 -7.47 28.73
C ASP A 333 24.63 -7.53 27.32
N PHE A 334 23.49 -6.85 27.10
CA PHE A 334 22.79 -6.91 25.81
C PHE A 334 23.66 -6.39 24.65
N THR A 335 24.67 -5.55 24.93
CA THR A 335 25.62 -5.10 23.90
C THR A 335 26.44 -6.25 23.33
N ASP A 336 26.55 -7.41 23.99
CA ASP A 336 27.21 -8.63 23.46
C ASP A 336 26.50 -9.23 22.26
N ALA A 337 25.20 -8.95 22.10
CA ALA A 337 24.45 -9.33 20.90
C ALA A 337 24.88 -8.56 19.64
N PHE A 338 25.67 -7.49 19.77
CA PHE A 338 26.16 -6.71 18.63
C PHE A 338 27.51 -7.26 18.16
N THR A 339 27.46 -8.33 17.36
CA THR A 339 28.65 -8.91 16.71
C THR A 339 29.03 -8.14 15.45
N THR A 340 30.33 -7.98 15.19
CA THR A 340 30.82 -7.26 13.99
C THR A 340 30.53 -8.01 12.70
N VAL A 341 30.28 -7.26 11.62
CA VAL A 341 30.24 -7.78 10.24
C VAL A 341 31.65 -7.87 9.63
N ALA A 342 32.66 -7.28 10.27
CA ALA A 342 34.04 -7.28 9.78
C ALA A 342 34.76 -8.61 10.06
N THR A 343 35.68 -8.99 9.17
CA THR A 343 36.51 -10.19 9.30
C THR A 343 37.53 -10.13 10.45
N ARG A 344 37.85 -8.93 10.94
CA ARG A 344 38.80 -8.71 12.04
C ARG A 344 38.31 -7.58 12.93
N GLU A 345 38.36 -7.82 14.24
CA GLU A 345 38.07 -6.85 15.28
C GLU A 345 39.37 -6.55 16.04
N ALA A 346 39.79 -5.28 16.06
CA ALA A 346 41.02 -4.83 16.74
C ALA A 346 40.75 -3.79 17.84
N THR A 347 39.49 -3.41 18.04
CA THR A 347 39.10 -2.42 19.05
C THR A 347 38.75 -3.15 20.36
N PRO A 348 39.21 -2.67 21.53
CA PRO A 348 38.84 -3.27 22.81
C PRO A 348 37.33 -3.27 23.05
N ARG A 349 36.82 -4.33 23.70
CA ARG A 349 35.40 -4.52 23.98
C ARG A 349 34.76 -3.34 24.70
N GLU A 350 35.43 -2.79 25.70
CA GLU A 350 34.94 -1.63 26.48
C GLU A 350 34.72 -0.37 25.61
N VAL A 351 35.59 -0.15 24.62
CA VAL A 351 35.46 0.98 23.71
C VAL A 351 34.26 0.76 22.77
N ILE A 352 34.05 -0.48 22.32
CA ILE A 352 32.89 -0.84 21.49
C ILE A 352 31.60 -0.70 22.29
N ARG A 353 31.56 -1.22 23.52
CA ARG A 353 30.43 -1.11 24.46
C ARG A 353 29.99 0.35 24.63
N LYS A 354 30.94 1.22 24.98
CA LYS A 354 30.71 2.67 25.10
C LYS A 354 30.15 3.28 23.81
N ARG A 355 30.75 2.97 22.64
CA ARG A 355 30.29 3.49 21.35
C ARG A 355 28.90 2.96 20.96
N LEU A 356 28.59 1.70 21.27
CA LEU A 356 27.28 1.11 21.04
C LEU A 356 26.21 1.81 21.85
N LEU A 357 26.44 2.05 23.15
CA LEU A 357 25.50 2.78 24.00
C LEU A 357 25.19 4.19 23.43
N LEU A 358 26.22 4.92 23.00
CA LEU A 358 26.05 6.24 22.37
C LEU A 358 25.30 6.17 21.04
N VAL A 359 25.60 5.17 20.19
CA VAL A 359 24.91 4.97 18.91
C VAL A 359 23.44 4.60 19.13
N LEU A 360 23.15 3.68 20.04
CA LEU A 360 21.79 3.26 20.36
C LEU A 360 20.98 4.40 20.97
N TYR A 361 21.58 5.18 21.86
CA TYR A 361 20.98 6.41 22.38
C TYR A 361 20.66 7.42 21.26
N ALA A 362 21.62 7.66 20.35
CA ALA A 362 21.43 8.58 19.22
C ALA A 362 20.29 8.14 18.28
N LEU A 363 20.17 6.84 18.03
CA LEU A 363 19.15 6.25 17.16
C LEU A 363 17.78 6.20 17.85
N GLY A 364 17.72 5.79 19.12
CA GLY A 364 16.49 5.64 19.89
C GLY A 364 15.81 6.97 20.22
N THR A 365 16.58 8.03 20.46
CA THR A 365 16.06 9.38 20.74
C THR A 365 15.86 10.24 19.50
N ASN A 366 16.27 9.74 18.32
CA ASN A 366 16.29 10.49 17.05
C ASN A 366 17.09 11.82 17.11
N VAL A 367 17.98 11.97 18.10
CA VAL A 367 18.87 13.14 18.24
C VAL A 367 19.93 13.16 17.13
N GLY A 368 20.37 11.98 16.69
CA GLY A 368 21.34 11.77 15.62
C GLY A 368 22.79 11.71 16.10
N ILE A 369 23.61 10.89 15.43
CA ILE A 369 25.00 10.59 15.84
C ILE A 369 25.86 11.85 15.94
N LYS A 370 25.72 12.78 14.99
CA LYS A 370 26.49 14.03 14.98
C LYS A 370 26.27 14.84 16.25
N ARG A 371 25.00 15.04 16.64
CA ARG A 371 24.67 15.81 17.86
C ARG A 371 25.15 15.14 19.13
N VAL A 372 25.11 13.81 19.20
CA VAL A 372 25.67 13.07 20.34
C VAL A 372 27.18 13.27 20.42
N ALA A 373 27.90 13.16 19.29
CA ALA A 373 29.34 13.40 19.24
C ALA A 373 29.73 14.84 19.63
N ASP A 374 29.00 15.84 19.14
CA ASP A 374 29.28 17.26 19.40
C ASP A 374 28.88 17.69 20.83
N GLY A 375 27.79 17.13 21.37
CA GLY A 375 27.21 17.52 22.66
C GLY A 375 27.75 16.74 23.86
N GLY A 376 28.42 15.61 23.64
CA GLY A 376 28.85 14.71 24.70
C GLY A 376 30.29 14.93 25.16
N ARG A 377 30.51 15.04 26.48
CA ARG A 377 31.85 14.99 27.09
C ARG A 377 32.37 13.55 27.23
N HIS A 378 32.27 12.76 26.16
CA HIS A 378 32.68 11.36 26.14
C HIS A 378 33.93 11.10 25.30
N GLY A 379 34.45 12.06 24.53
CA GLY A 379 35.70 11.94 23.78
C GLY A 379 35.66 10.97 22.59
N GLU A 380 34.47 10.67 22.05
CA GLU A 380 34.31 9.85 20.83
C GLU A 380 33.97 10.76 19.65
N THR A 381 34.57 10.50 18.50
CA THR A 381 34.33 11.29 17.30
C THR A 381 33.09 10.80 16.53
N GLU A 382 32.47 11.69 15.76
CA GLU A 382 31.34 11.33 14.88
C GLU A 382 31.71 10.16 13.95
N ALA A 383 32.93 10.18 13.40
CA ALA A 383 33.43 9.13 12.51
C ALA A 383 33.50 7.76 13.20
N ALA A 384 33.96 7.71 14.45
CA ALA A 384 34.03 6.47 15.22
C ALA A 384 32.64 5.90 15.54
N LEU A 385 31.68 6.75 15.88
CA LEU A 385 30.30 6.33 16.14
C LEU A 385 29.60 5.86 14.86
N ARG A 386 29.81 6.54 13.73
CA ARG A 386 29.29 6.10 12.43
C ARG A 386 29.88 4.75 12.02
N ALA A 387 31.19 4.58 12.16
CA ALA A 387 31.85 3.30 11.89
C ALA A 387 31.26 2.18 12.77
N THR A 388 31.06 2.43 14.06
CA THR A 388 30.44 1.46 14.98
C THR A 388 29.03 1.11 14.55
N ARG A 389 28.19 2.10 14.20
CA ARG A 389 26.85 1.86 13.64
C ARG A 389 26.91 0.93 12.42
N HIS A 390 27.80 1.23 11.47
CA HIS A 390 27.89 0.46 10.23
C HIS A 390 28.38 -0.98 10.43
N LEU A 391 29.29 -1.20 11.36
CA LEU A 391 29.92 -2.50 11.58
C LEU A 391 29.13 -3.41 12.51
N PHE A 392 28.41 -2.84 13.48
CA PHE A 392 27.79 -3.62 14.55
C PHE A 392 26.27 -3.51 14.60
N VAL A 393 25.64 -2.43 14.10
CA VAL A 393 24.19 -2.24 14.21
C VAL A 393 23.51 -2.72 12.93
N ASN A 394 22.94 -3.93 13.00
CA ASN A 394 22.12 -4.51 11.96
C ASN A 394 20.80 -5.07 12.57
N ARG A 395 19.90 -5.54 11.71
CA ARG A 395 18.57 -6.03 12.12
C ARG A 395 18.66 -7.22 13.08
N ASP A 396 19.57 -8.15 12.83
CA ASP A 396 19.67 -9.40 13.58
C ASP A 396 20.25 -9.15 14.97
N ASN A 397 21.32 -8.35 15.05
CA ASN A 397 21.92 -7.91 16.31
C ASN A 397 20.93 -7.13 17.18
N LEU A 398 20.17 -6.20 16.58
CA LEU A 398 19.11 -5.46 17.29
C LEU A 398 18.04 -6.41 17.83
N ARG A 399 17.61 -7.39 17.03
CA ARG A 399 16.61 -8.38 17.45
C ARG A 399 17.12 -9.23 18.61
N ALA A 400 18.37 -9.68 18.55
CA ALA A 400 19.01 -10.45 19.61
C ALA A 400 19.14 -9.62 20.90
N ALA A 401 19.63 -8.39 20.82
CA ALA A 401 19.72 -7.47 21.96
C ALA A 401 18.35 -7.21 22.62
N ILE A 402 17.31 -6.98 21.82
CA ILE A 402 15.94 -6.80 22.32
C ILE A 402 15.45 -8.07 23.02
N ALA A 403 15.72 -9.26 22.47
CA ALA A 403 15.35 -10.52 23.11
C ALA A 403 16.03 -10.70 24.47
N THR A 404 17.32 -10.37 24.58
CA THR A 404 18.06 -10.38 25.85
C THR A 404 17.39 -9.48 26.90
N LEU A 405 17.09 -8.22 26.54
CA LEU A 405 16.42 -7.28 27.43
C LEU A 405 15.03 -7.75 27.84
N VAL A 406 14.20 -8.19 26.88
CA VAL A 406 12.84 -8.67 27.15
C VAL A 406 12.85 -9.88 28.08
N ASN A 407 13.74 -10.84 27.84
CA ASN A 407 13.85 -12.02 28.70
C ASN A 407 14.30 -11.65 30.12
N ALA A 408 15.23 -10.71 30.26
CA ALA A 408 15.65 -10.21 31.57
C ALA A 408 14.50 -9.49 32.30
N THR A 409 13.73 -8.64 31.60
CA THR A 409 12.56 -7.98 32.17
C THR A 409 11.50 -8.99 32.62
N LEU A 410 11.19 -9.99 31.79
CA LEU A 410 10.21 -11.03 32.12
C LEU A 410 10.66 -11.89 33.31
N LYS A 411 11.97 -12.14 33.45
CA LYS A 411 12.53 -12.88 34.59
C LYS A 411 12.43 -12.10 35.91
N MET A 412 12.58 -10.78 35.88
CA MET A 412 12.47 -9.92 37.07
C MET A 412 11.02 -9.57 37.44
N ARG A 413 10.08 -9.73 36.50
CA ARG A 413 8.69 -9.34 36.66
C ARG A 413 8.00 -10.19 37.72
N ASP A 414 7.33 -9.54 38.66
CA ASP A 414 6.39 -10.20 39.57
C ASP A 414 5.03 -10.44 38.85
N PRO A 415 4.62 -11.70 38.63
CA PRO A 415 3.37 -12.02 37.97
C PRO A 415 2.12 -11.56 38.72
N LEU A 416 2.20 -11.32 40.02
CA LEU A 416 1.07 -10.83 40.82
C LEU A 416 0.63 -9.44 40.36
N TRP A 417 1.59 -8.57 40.06
CA TRP A 417 1.32 -7.18 39.68
C TRP A 417 1.16 -7.00 38.17
N TRP A 418 1.86 -7.82 37.37
CA TRP A 418 1.97 -7.61 35.92
C TRP A 418 1.38 -8.74 35.06
N GLY A 419 0.81 -9.77 35.68
CA GLY A 419 0.17 -10.91 35.01
C GLY A 419 1.14 -11.93 34.37
N ASN A 420 0.56 -12.98 33.80
CA ASN A 420 1.28 -14.07 33.11
C ASN A 420 1.36 -13.82 31.60
N GLY A 421 2.14 -12.83 31.17
CA GLY A 421 2.40 -12.57 29.75
C GLY A 421 3.76 -13.11 29.28
N THR A 422 3.84 -13.69 28.09
CA THR A 422 5.10 -14.13 27.43
C THR A 422 5.59 -13.14 26.37
N ALA A 423 4.87 -12.04 26.14
CA ALA A 423 5.20 -11.03 25.15
C ALA A 423 5.35 -9.65 25.80
N CYS A 424 6.26 -8.84 25.25
CA CYS A 424 6.43 -7.43 25.58
C CYS A 424 6.14 -6.57 24.34
N ALA A 425 5.19 -5.64 24.49
CA ALA A 425 4.89 -4.61 23.51
C ALA A 425 5.54 -3.30 23.96
N SER A 426 6.47 -2.79 23.15
CA SER A 426 6.97 -1.42 23.31
C SER A 426 6.08 -0.50 22.51
N ASP A 427 5.82 0.69 23.04
CA ASP A 427 5.21 1.76 22.26
C ASP A 427 6.06 1.99 21.00
N SER A 428 5.41 2.20 19.85
CA SER A 428 6.02 2.22 18.50
C SER A 428 6.52 0.89 17.89
N LYS A 429 6.25 -0.28 18.48
CA LYS A 429 6.56 -1.57 17.84
C LYS A 429 5.69 -1.77 16.58
N LYS A 430 6.32 -1.63 15.41
CA LYS A 430 5.66 -1.81 14.11
C LYS A 430 5.40 -3.30 13.88
N PHE A 431 4.15 -3.73 13.92
CA PHE A 431 3.76 -5.06 13.47
C PHE A 431 3.55 -5.04 11.96
N GLY A 432 4.17 -5.99 11.25
CA GLY A 432 3.85 -6.24 9.85
C GLY A 432 2.59 -7.08 9.77
N SER A 433 1.49 -6.50 9.30
CA SER A 433 0.32 -7.28 8.88
C SER A 433 0.65 -7.99 7.56
N TRP A 434 0.54 -9.31 7.54
CA TRP A 434 0.85 -10.14 6.37
C TRP A 434 -0.27 -10.17 5.32
N SER A 435 -1.43 -9.60 5.60
CA SER A 435 -2.57 -9.59 4.68
C SER A 435 -3.07 -8.18 4.43
N SER A 436 -2.92 -7.70 3.20
CA SER A 436 -3.69 -6.56 2.69
C SER A 436 -5.12 -7.05 2.49
N ASN A 437 -5.97 -6.90 3.51
CA ASN A 437 -7.40 -7.14 3.41
C ASN A 437 -8.16 -5.81 3.49
N LEU A 438 -9.45 -5.82 3.14
CA LEU A 438 -10.34 -4.65 3.16
C LEU A 438 -10.44 -3.94 4.53
N MET A 439 -9.91 -4.54 5.60
CA MET A 439 -9.94 -4.02 6.97
C MET A 439 -8.62 -3.36 7.40
N THR A 440 -7.62 -3.28 6.51
CA THR A 440 -6.30 -2.72 6.82
C THR A 440 -6.11 -1.34 6.19
N GLU A 441 -6.16 -0.26 7.00
CA GLU A 441 -5.79 1.10 6.58
C GLU A 441 -4.63 1.68 7.41
N TYR A 442 -3.84 2.54 6.75
CA TYR A 442 -2.71 3.25 7.33
C TYR A 442 -3.20 4.28 8.36
N SER A 443 -2.87 4.10 9.64
CA SER A 443 -3.13 5.10 10.69
C SER A 443 -1.90 6.02 10.89
N PRO A 444 -2.03 7.34 10.74
CA PRO A 444 -0.93 8.28 11.01
C PRO A 444 -0.58 8.41 12.51
N GLY A 445 -1.51 8.06 13.41
CA GLY A 445 -1.33 8.20 14.87
C GLY A 445 -0.62 7.02 15.53
N VAL A 446 -0.64 5.86 14.88
CA VAL A 446 0.12 4.65 15.23
C VAL A 446 0.71 4.17 13.92
N ALA A 447 1.97 4.49 13.63
CA ALA A 447 2.56 4.16 12.32
C ALA A 447 2.74 2.64 12.14
N GLY A 448 1.68 1.95 11.70
CA GLY A 448 1.57 0.51 11.45
C GLY A 448 0.12 0.06 11.21
N LEU A 449 -0.06 -1.13 10.61
CA LEU A 449 -1.38 -1.75 10.40
C LEU A 449 -1.74 -2.60 11.63
N LEU A 450 -2.81 -2.27 12.34
CA LEU A 450 -3.31 -3.09 13.45
C LEU A 450 -4.24 -4.18 12.91
N ARG A 451 -4.03 -5.41 13.39
CA ARG A 451 -5.07 -6.45 13.42
C ARG A 451 -5.83 -6.19 14.71
N ASP A 452 -7.16 -6.15 14.66
CA ASP A 452 -7.97 -6.26 15.88
C ASP A 452 -7.58 -7.57 16.57
N VAL A 453 -6.80 -7.44 17.64
CA VAL A 453 -6.61 -8.52 18.60
C VAL A 453 -7.82 -8.42 19.52
N ALA A 454 -8.77 -9.33 19.33
CA ALA A 454 -9.81 -9.61 20.32
C ALA A 454 -9.18 -10.31 21.53
#